data_AF-A0A0Q4JNU5-F1
#
_entry.id   AF-A0A0Q4JNU5-F1
#
_cell.length_a   1.000
_cell.length_b   1.000
_cell.length_c   1.000
_cell.angle_alpha   90.00
_cell.angle_beta   90.00
_cell.angle_gamma   90.00
#
_symmetry.space_group_name_H-M   'P 1'
#
loop_
_entity.id
_entity.type
_entity.pdbx_description
1 polymer ?
#
loop_
_entity_poly.entity_id
_entity_poly.type
_entity_poly.pdbx_seq_one_letter_code
_entity_poly.pdbx_strand_id
1 'polypeptide(L)'
;MTATATSNYIGEAMRTTAALAPPSLADNPGLLAWNLFVMTAAFCLGLMMAGRQGRRLWAARNIDHPLDPVSVYRTIIFLAGCAIASRGGAEAVSLWSWSSGDAVTIERIAELKRWLDPLSIACGFTWMALHMLAEPMIEHQLRKAPLPVDMWSRWPELRRPAAVLVVSLLMAAAAVGLR
;
A
#
# COMPACT_ATOMS: atom_id res chain seq x y z
N MET A 1 -33.78 8.05 18.21
CA MET A 1 -32.57 7.20 18.23
C MET A 1 -31.41 8.02 17.70
N THR A 2 -30.54 8.45 18.60
CA THR A 2 -29.50 9.46 18.42
C THR A 2 -28.24 8.83 17.82
N ALA A 3 -27.98 9.10 16.55
CA ALA A 3 -26.77 8.69 15.82
C ALA A 3 -25.45 9.24 16.41
N THR A 4 -25.53 10.13 17.41
CA THR A 4 -24.38 10.72 18.11
C THR A 4 -23.76 9.83 19.18
N ALA A 5 -24.49 8.83 19.71
CA ALA A 5 -23.97 8.00 20.79
C ALA A 5 -22.88 7.02 20.31
N THR A 6 -23.01 6.42 19.13
CA THR A 6 -22.07 5.42 18.60
C THR A 6 -20.75 6.02 18.12
N SER A 7 -20.76 7.28 17.68
CA SER A 7 -19.55 8.00 17.21
C SER A 7 -18.55 8.26 18.33
N ASN A 8 -19.04 8.45 19.57
CA ASN A 8 -18.19 8.87 20.69
C ASN A 8 -17.52 7.71 21.44
N TYR A 9 -17.97 6.46 21.29
CA TYR A 9 -17.39 5.36 22.08
C TYR A 9 -15.91 5.09 21.78
N ILE A 10 -15.48 5.23 20.52
CA ILE A 10 -14.09 4.98 20.13
C ILE A 10 -13.18 6.12 20.62
N GLY A 11 -13.62 7.38 20.45
CA GLY A 11 -12.90 8.54 20.95
C GLY A 11 -12.84 8.60 22.48
N GLU A 12 -13.91 8.22 23.18
CA GLU A 12 -13.95 8.13 24.64
C GLU A 12 -13.03 6.99 25.15
N ALA A 13 -13.11 5.80 24.54
CA ALA A 13 -12.24 4.68 24.88
C ALA A 13 -10.75 5.01 24.64
N MET A 14 -10.41 5.64 23.52
CA MET A 14 -9.04 6.07 23.22
C MET A 14 -8.55 7.17 24.17
N ARG A 15 -9.41 8.11 24.59
CA ARG A 15 -9.05 9.16 25.58
C ARG A 15 -8.77 8.59 26.98
N THR A 16 -9.41 7.48 27.36
CA THR A 16 -9.18 6.84 28.67
C THR A 16 -7.92 5.99 28.74
N THR A 17 -7.48 5.43 27.62
CA THR A 17 -6.19 4.74 27.51
C THR A 17 -5.12 5.71 27.06
N ALA A 18 -4.21 6.10 27.95
CA ALA A 18 -2.90 6.67 27.59
C ALA A 18 -2.01 5.61 26.88
N ALA A 19 -2.57 4.87 25.92
CA ALA A 19 -1.95 3.73 25.28
C ALA A 19 -1.05 4.22 24.14
N LEU A 20 0.23 3.90 24.27
CA LEU A 20 1.33 4.24 23.36
C LEU A 20 1.32 3.41 22.06
N ALA A 21 0.33 2.52 21.91
CA ALA A 21 0.10 1.65 20.77
C ALA A 21 -1.38 1.22 20.74
N PRO A 22 -1.89 0.73 19.60
CA PRO A 22 -3.21 0.09 19.57
C PRO A 22 -3.30 -0.98 20.67
N PRO A 23 -4.47 -1.16 21.33
CA PRO A 23 -4.63 -2.16 22.39
C PRO A 23 -4.22 -3.58 21.98
N SER A 24 -4.29 -3.91 20.68
CA SER A 24 -3.84 -5.20 20.13
C SER A 24 -2.32 -5.37 20.01
N LEU A 25 -1.54 -4.30 20.17
CA LEU A 25 -0.09 -4.27 20.01
C LEU A 25 0.66 -3.75 21.25
N ALA A 26 -0.07 -3.27 22.27
CA ALA A 26 0.49 -2.60 23.45
C ALA A 26 1.49 -3.46 24.24
N ASP A 27 1.27 -4.78 24.31
CA ASP A 27 2.15 -5.69 25.07
C ASP A 27 3.20 -6.40 24.21
N ASN A 28 3.29 -6.09 22.90
CA ASN A 28 4.20 -6.78 21.98
C ASN A 28 4.94 -5.80 21.04
N PRO A 29 6.08 -5.24 21.49
CA PRO A 29 6.86 -4.28 20.70
C PRO A 29 7.43 -4.90 19.42
N GLY A 30 7.73 -6.21 19.41
CA GLY A 30 8.19 -6.92 18.22
C GLY A 30 7.13 -7.00 17.13
N LEU A 31 5.87 -7.27 17.51
CA LEU A 31 4.74 -7.31 16.59
C LEU A 31 4.41 -5.93 16.02
N LEU A 32 4.53 -4.88 16.83
CA LEU A 32 4.41 -3.50 16.39
C LEU A 32 5.51 -3.14 15.38
N ALA A 33 6.78 -3.43 15.68
CA ALA A 33 7.90 -3.19 14.78
C ALA A 33 7.72 -3.89 13.43
N TRP A 34 7.32 -5.16 13.47
CA TRP A 34 7.10 -5.95 12.26
C TRP A 34 5.98 -5.39 11.38
N ASN A 35 4.84 -5.04 11.99
CA ASN A 35 3.71 -4.48 11.25
C ASN A 35 4.06 -3.11 10.66
N LEU A 36 4.76 -2.27 11.43
CA LEU A 36 5.25 -0.97 10.97
C LEU A 36 6.21 -1.12 9.78
N PHE A 37 7.14 -2.08 9.87
CA PHE A 37 8.06 -2.42 8.78
C PHE A 37 7.29 -2.83 7.51
N VAL A 38 6.43 -3.85 7.61
CA VAL A 38 5.72 -4.42 6.46
C VAL A 38 4.83 -3.37 5.80
N MET A 39 4.09 -2.57 6.57
CA MET A 39 3.18 -1.56 6.02
C MET A 39 3.93 -0.39 5.38
N THR A 40 5.04 0.04 5.99
CA THR A 40 5.91 1.09 5.41
C THR A 40 6.59 0.61 4.13
N ALA A 41 7.08 -0.64 4.13
CA ALA A 41 7.65 -1.26 2.94
C ALA A 41 6.62 -1.39 1.82
N ALA A 42 5.42 -1.89 2.14
CA ALA A 42 4.31 -2.00 1.19
C ALA A 42 3.94 -0.64 0.58
N PHE A 43 3.87 0.42 1.41
CA PHE A 43 3.64 1.78 0.94
C PHE A 43 4.68 2.24 -0.08
N CYS A 44 5.95 2.17 0.30
CA CYS A 44 7.06 2.65 -0.53
C CYS A 44 7.21 1.84 -1.83
N LEU A 45 7.13 0.51 -1.75
CA LEU A 45 7.22 -0.37 -2.92
C LEU A 45 6.00 -0.22 -3.82
N GLY A 46 4.80 -0.11 -3.24
CA GLY A 46 3.55 0.17 -3.98
C GLY A 46 3.64 1.49 -4.74
N LEU A 47 4.15 2.56 -4.10
CA LEU A 47 4.39 3.85 -4.75
C LEU A 47 5.43 3.77 -5.86
N MET A 48 6.54 3.05 -5.66
CA MET A 48 7.54 2.85 -6.72
C MET A 48 6.94 2.14 -7.93
N MET A 49 6.12 1.11 -7.69
CA MET A 49 5.46 0.34 -8.75
C MET A 49 4.41 1.19 -9.49
N ALA A 50 3.51 1.84 -8.74
CA ALA A 50 2.49 2.74 -9.29
C ALA A 50 3.13 3.91 -10.03
N GLY A 51 4.14 4.55 -9.46
CA GLY A 51 4.86 5.67 -10.09
C GLY A 51 5.57 5.26 -11.38
N ARG A 52 6.25 4.10 -11.40
CA ARG A 52 6.92 3.59 -12.62
C ARG A 52 5.90 3.33 -13.73
N GLN A 53 4.75 2.73 -13.43
CA GLN A 53 3.74 2.45 -14.45
C GLN A 53 2.93 3.69 -14.84
N GLY A 54 2.56 4.55 -13.90
CA GLY A 54 1.86 5.81 -14.15
C GLY A 54 2.68 6.72 -15.07
N ARG A 55 4.00 6.81 -14.86
CA ARG A 55 4.90 7.52 -15.79
C ARG A 55 4.89 6.93 -17.20
N ARG A 56 4.85 5.60 -17.34
CA ARG A 56 4.80 4.92 -18.65
C ARG A 56 3.47 5.11 -19.35
N LEU A 57 2.36 5.00 -18.61
CA LEU A 57 1.01 5.29 -19.07
C LEU A 57 0.92 6.74 -19.57
N TRP A 58 1.42 7.69 -18.79
CA TRP A 58 1.41 9.10 -19.17
C TRP A 58 2.25 9.39 -20.40
N ALA A 59 3.47 8.83 -20.47
CA ALA A 59 4.36 9.03 -21.61
C ALA A 59 3.79 8.45 -22.91
N ALA A 60 3.09 7.32 -22.82
CA ALA A 60 2.53 6.62 -23.98
C ALA A 60 1.06 6.98 -24.28
N ARG A 61 0.46 7.94 -23.56
CA ARG A 61 -0.98 8.26 -23.67
C ARG A 61 -1.44 8.70 -25.07
N ASN A 62 -0.52 9.19 -25.90
CA ASN A 62 -0.79 9.64 -27.27
C ASN A 62 -0.38 8.60 -28.32
N ILE A 63 0.22 7.48 -27.91
CA ILE A 63 0.81 6.47 -28.80
C ILE A 63 0.04 5.16 -28.68
N ASP A 64 -0.16 4.68 -27.44
CA ASP A 64 -0.79 3.41 -27.16
C ASP A 64 -2.31 3.60 -27.01
N HIS A 65 -3.11 2.75 -27.65
CA HIS A 65 -4.55 2.72 -27.45
C HIS A 65 -4.85 2.11 -26.07
N PRO A 66 -5.88 2.58 -25.32
CA PRO A 66 -6.19 2.07 -23.98
C PRO A 66 -6.49 0.56 -23.92
N LEU A 67 -6.93 -0.02 -25.04
CA LEU A 67 -7.24 -1.45 -25.16
C LEU A 67 -6.06 -2.29 -25.67
N ASP A 68 -4.90 -1.68 -25.94
CA ASP A 68 -3.72 -2.44 -26.33
C ASP A 68 -3.26 -3.32 -25.16
N PRO A 69 -2.80 -4.56 -25.41
CA PRO A 69 -2.35 -5.48 -24.36
C PRO A 69 -1.33 -4.84 -23.41
N VAL A 70 -0.46 -3.97 -23.94
CA VAL A 70 0.55 -3.25 -23.19
C VAL A 70 -0.07 -2.18 -22.28
N SER A 71 -1.05 -1.41 -22.75
CA SER A 71 -1.78 -0.42 -21.96
C SER A 71 -2.57 -1.07 -20.84
N VAL A 72 -3.26 -2.18 -21.14
CA VAL A 72 -4.03 -2.96 -20.17
C VAL A 72 -3.10 -3.53 -19.10
N TYR A 73 -1.99 -4.15 -19.48
CA TYR A 73 -0.98 -4.65 -18.54
C TYR A 73 -0.42 -3.54 -17.63
N ARG A 74 -0.07 -2.37 -18.20
CA ARG A 74 0.43 -1.24 -17.39
C ARG A 74 -0.63 -0.72 -16.41
N THR A 75 -1.89 -0.68 -16.84
CA THR A 75 -3.03 -0.24 -16.01
C THR A 75 -3.29 -1.21 -14.86
N ILE A 76 -3.25 -2.50 -15.15
CA ILE A 76 -3.26 -3.60 -14.18
C ILE A 76 -2.16 -3.31 -13.13
N ILE A 77 -0.89 -3.31 -13.50
CA ILE A 77 0.21 -3.13 -12.51
C ILE A 77 0.13 -1.78 -11.77
N PHE A 78 -0.35 -0.72 -12.43
CA PHE A 78 -0.61 0.56 -11.79
C PHE A 78 -1.65 0.46 -10.67
N LEU A 79 -2.81 -0.16 -10.94
CA LEU A 79 -3.88 -0.36 -9.96
C LEU A 79 -3.46 -1.24 -8.78
N ALA A 80 -2.68 -2.31 -9.03
CA ALA A 80 -2.08 -3.09 -7.94
C ALA A 80 -1.16 -2.24 -7.07
N GLY A 81 -0.33 -1.39 -7.69
CA GLY A 81 0.57 -0.49 -6.97
C GLY A 81 -0.21 0.51 -6.12
N CYS A 82 -1.26 1.11 -6.68
CA CYS A 82 -2.15 2.03 -5.96
C CYS A 82 -2.87 1.34 -4.80
N ALA A 83 -3.38 0.12 -4.98
CA ALA A 83 -4.05 -0.65 -3.92
C ALA A 83 -3.08 -0.93 -2.75
N ILE A 84 -1.90 -1.47 -3.04
CA ILE A 84 -0.87 -1.78 -2.03
C ILE A 84 -0.38 -0.49 -1.35
N ALA A 85 -0.12 0.57 -2.12
CA ALA A 85 0.35 1.83 -1.58
C ALA A 85 -0.69 2.47 -0.66
N SER A 86 -1.94 2.60 -1.09
CA SER A 86 -3.00 3.19 -0.27
C SER A 86 -3.24 2.40 1.02
N ARG A 87 -3.30 1.06 0.94
CA ARG A 87 -3.48 0.19 2.11
C ARG A 87 -2.30 0.28 3.08
N GLY A 88 -1.08 0.07 2.58
CA GLY A 88 0.13 0.09 3.39
C GLY A 88 0.40 1.47 3.98
N GLY A 89 0.15 2.54 3.22
CA GLY A 89 0.31 3.91 3.68
C GLY A 89 -0.68 4.28 4.78
N ALA A 90 -1.96 3.93 4.62
CA ALA A 90 -2.98 4.18 5.64
C ALA A 90 -2.65 3.48 6.96
N GLU A 91 -2.19 2.23 6.90
CA GLU A 91 -1.77 1.49 8.09
C GLU A 91 -0.48 2.04 8.70
N ALA A 92 0.53 2.35 7.89
CA ALA A 92 1.78 2.90 8.39
C ALA A 92 1.55 4.23 9.11
N VAL A 93 0.81 5.16 8.50
CA VAL A 93 0.46 6.46 9.12
C VAL A 93 -0.37 6.25 10.39
N SER A 94 -1.31 5.30 10.36
CA SER A 94 -2.08 4.93 11.55
C SER A 94 -1.21 4.39 12.68
N LEU A 95 -0.18 3.59 12.41
CA LEU A 95 0.74 3.09 13.44
C LEU A 95 1.67 4.20 13.96
N TRP A 96 2.14 5.09 13.07
CA TRP A 96 2.94 6.26 13.44
C TRP A 96 2.16 7.28 14.26
N SER A 97 0.85 7.42 14.08
CA SER A 97 0.05 8.36 14.87
C SER A 97 0.01 8.00 16.34
N TRP A 98 0.12 6.71 16.70
CA TRP A 98 0.16 6.31 18.12
C TRP A 98 1.40 6.80 18.86
N SER A 99 2.51 7.11 18.17
CA SER A 99 3.65 7.77 18.83
C SER A 99 3.37 9.21 19.26
N SER A 100 2.40 9.91 18.68
CA SER A 100 2.18 11.31 19.01
C SER A 100 1.55 11.49 20.40
N GLY A 101 0.91 10.46 20.95
CA GLY A 101 0.19 10.52 22.22
C GLY A 101 -1.04 11.45 22.21
N ASP A 102 -1.32 12.12 21.08
CA ASP A 102 -2.44 13.04 20.92
C ASP A 102 -3.67 12.31 20.37
N ALA A 103 -4.70 12.21 21.21
CA ALA A 103 -5.95 11.53 20.87
C ALA A 103 -6.63 12.13 19.63
N VAL A 104 -6.56 13.45 19.43
CA VAL A 104 -7.20 14.13 18.29
C VAL A 104 -6.52 13.72 16.98
N THR A 105 -5.18 13.63 16.98
CA THR A 105 -4.40 13.18 15.82
C THR A 105 -4.69 11.72 15.48
N ILE A 106 -4.76 10.84 16.49
CA ILE A 106 -5.06 9.41 16.29
C ILE A 106 -6.47 9.22 15.71
N GLU A 107 -7.47 9.94 16.24
CA GLU A 107 -8.86 9.89 15.76
C GLU A 107 -8.97 10.32 14.28
N ARG A 108 -8.40 11.48 13.93
CA ARG A 108 -8.42 11.98 12.54
C ARG A 108 -7.75 11.03 11.56
N ILE A 109 -6.64 10.42 11.95
CA ILE A 109 -5.93 9.46 11.11
C ILE A 109 -6.71 8.15 10.96
N ALA A 110 -7.38 7.70 12.03
CA ALA A 110 -8.28 6.57 11.96
C ALA A 110 -9.47 6.82 11.02
N GLU A 111 -10.09 8.00 11.09
CA GLU A 111 -11.15 8.42 10.16
C GLU A 111 -10.67 8.46 8.71
N LEU A 112 -9.53 9.11 8.46
CA LEU A 112 -8.93 9.21 7.12
C LEU A 112 -8.66 7.82 6.53
N LYS A 113 -8.14 6.90 7.35
CA LYS A 113 -7.91 5.51 6.97
C LYS A 113 -9.21 4.81 6.55
N ARG A 114 -10.33 5.04 7.25
CA ARG A 114 -11.64 4.48 6.88
C ARG A 114 -12.17 5.01 5.55
N TRP A 115 -11.83 6.23 5.18
CA TRP A 115 -12.13 6.76 3.84
C TRP A 115 -11.22 6.20 2.76
N LEU A 116 -9.96 5.91 3.11
CA LEU A 116 -8.97 5.40 2.17
C LEU A 116 -9.12 3.88 1.90
N ASP A 117 -9.63 3.12 2.87
CA ASP A 117 -9.85 1.67 2.76
C ASP A 117 -10.74 1.30 1.54
N PRO A 118 -11.93 1.91 1.32
CA PRO A 118 -12.75 1.64 0.13
C PRO A 118 -12.04 1.97 -1.19
N LEU A 119 -11.25 3.03 -1.24
CA LEU A 119 -10.48 3.38 -2.44
C LEU A 119 -9.43 2.31 -2.75
N SER A 120 -8.72 1.86 -1.72
CA SER A 120 -7.74 0.78 -1.83
C SER A 120 -8.38 -0.51 -2.34
N ILE A 121 -9.53 -0.88 -1.77
CA ILE A 121 -10.30 -2.07 -2.17
C ILE A 121 -10.82 -1.92 -3.61
N ALA A 122 -11.34 -0.75 -3.99
CA ALA A 122 -11.79 -0.49 -5.36
C ALA A 122 -10.64 -0.64 -6.36
N CYS A 123 -9.46 -0.11 -6.07
CA CYS A 123 -8.26 -0.34 -6.89
C CYS A 123 -7.91 -1.84 -6.96
N GLY A 124 -7.94 -2.55 -5.83
CA GLY A 124 -7.65 -3.98 -5.76
C GLY A 124 -8.62 -4.83 -6.59
N PHE A 125 -9.92 -4.61 -6.45
CA PHE A 125 -10.93 -5.33 -7.24
C PHE A 125 -10.87 -4.97 -8.72
N THR A 126 -10.63 -3.71 -9.06
CA THR A 126 -10.50 -3.30 -10.47
C THR A 126 -9.27 -3.96 -11.10
N TRP A 127 -8.14 -4.02 -10.39
CA TRP A 127 -6.96 -4.79 -10.81
C TRP A 127 -7.30 -6.26 -11.09
N MET A 128 -7.99 -6.94 -10.15
CA MET A 128 -8.33 -8.36 -10.29
C MET A 128 -9.28 -8.59 -11.47
N ALA A 129 -10.31 -7.77 -11.59
CA ALA A 129 -11.29 -7.86 -12.66
C ALA A 129 -10.63 -7.65 -14.04
N LEU A 130 -9.79 -6.62 -14.17
CA LEU A 130 -9.06 -6.39 -15.42
C LEU A 130 -8.10 -7.54 -15.74
N HIS A 131 -7.42 -8.08 -14.74
CA HIS A 131 -6.53 -9.23 -14.95
C HIS A 131 -7.30 -10.45 -15.46
N MET A 132 -8.41 -10.83 -14.82
CA MET A 132 -9.24 -11.97 -15.24
C MET A 132 -9.79 -11.80 -16.67
N LEU A 133 -10.16 -10.57 -17.05
CA LEU A 133 -10.68 -10.29 -18.40
C LEU A 133 -9.56 -10.26 -19.46
N ALA A 134 -8.39 -9.72 -19.11
CA ALA A 134 -7.30 -9.48 -20.06
C ALA A 134 -6.38 -10.70 -20.24
N GLU A 135 -6.27 -11.58 -19.25
CA GLU A 135 -5.38 -12.74 -19.23
C GLU A 135 -5.45 -13.57 -20.53
N PRO A 136 -6.61 -14.09 -20.98
CA PRO A 136 -6.66 -14.94 -22.18
C PRO A 136 -6.21 -14.21 -23.45
N MET A 137 -6.49 -12.90 -23.54
CA MET A 137 -6.08 -12.08 -24.68
C MET A 137 -4.56 -11.83 -24.67
N ILE A 138 -4.00 -11.50 -23.50
CA ILE A 138 -2.56 -11.25 -23.35
C ILE A 138 -1.78 -12.54 -23.63
N GLU A 139 -2.21 -13.68 -23.07
CA GLU A 139 -1.57 -14.97 -23.33
C GLU A 139 -1.56 -15.33 -24.81
N HIS A 140 -2.71 -15.16 -25.50
CA HIS A 140 -2.80 -15.44 -26.92
C HIS A 140 -1.79 -14.61 -27.73
N GLN A 141 -1.58 -13.34 -27.37
CA GLN A 141 -0.59 -12.50 -28.03
C GLN A 141 0.85 -12.92 -27.69
N LEU A 142 1.14 -13.25 -26.43
CA LEU A 142 2.47 -13.71 -26.00
C LEU A 142 2.87 -15.04 -26.68
N ARG A 143 1.91 -15.92 -26.95
CA ARG A 143 2.14 -17.19 -27.66
C ARG A 143 2.51 -17.02 -29.13
N LYS A 144 2.16 -15.91 -29.78
CA LYS A 144 2.49 -15.67 -31.19
C LYS A 144 3.98 -15.47 -31.43
N ALA A 145 4.68 -14.90 -30.45
CA ALA A 145 6.12 -14.65 -30.52
C ALA A 145 6.75 -14.85 -29.12
N PRO A 146 7.01 -16.10 -28.71
CA PRO A 146 7.62 -16.39 -27.42
C PRO A 146 9.07 -15.91 -27.42
N LEU A 147 9.31 -14.77 -26.77
CA LEU A 147 10.66 -14.25 -26.55
C LEU A 147 11.19 -14.79 -25.22
N PRO A 148 12.44 -15.28 -25.16
CA PRO A 148 13.04 -15.70 -23.91
C PRO A 148 13.17 -14.50 -22.98
N VAL A 149 12.46 -14.54 -21.85
CA VAL A 149 12.53 -13.48 -20.83
C VAL A 149 13.72 -13.76 -19.93
N ASP A 150 14.83 -13.06 -20.18
CA ASP A 150 15.96 -13.06 -19.25
C ASP A 150 15.69 -12.12 -18.06
N MET A 151 15.19 -12.69 -16.98
CA MET A 151 14.95 -11.99 -15.72
C MET A 151 16.24 -11.78 -14.91
N TRP A 152 17.21 -12.68 -15.07
CA TRP A 152 18.40 -12.75 -14.21
C TRP A 152 19.41 -11.65 -14.52
N SER A 153 19.51 -11.21 -15.79
CA SER A 153 20.34 -10.05 -16.14
C SER A 153 19.85 -8.73 -15.52
N ARG A 154 18.59 -8.66 -15.08
CA ARG A 154 17.99 -7.46 -14.49
C ARG A 154 18.02 -7.43 -12.96
N TRP A 155 18.74 -8.34 -12.30
CA TRP A 155 18.91 -8.31 -10.85
C TRP A 155 19.40 -6.95 -10.28
N PRO A 156 20.21 -6.12 -10.98
CA PRO A 156 20.60 -4.82 -10.46
C PRO A 156 19.42 -3.85 -10.29
N GLU A 157 18.30 -4.05 -11.02
CA GLU A 157 17.08 -3.28 -10.81
C GLU A 157 16.47 -3.52 -9.42
N LEU A 158 16.76 -4.66 -8.78
CA LEU A 158 16.29 -4.99 -7.42
C LEU A 158 17.02 -4.23 -6.31
N ARG A 159 18.14 -3.53 -6.62
CA ARG A 159 18.89 -2.76 -5.61
C ARG A 159 18.05 -1.68 -4.93
N ARG A 160 17.21 -0.98 -5.71
CA ARG A 160 16.33 0.07 -5.18
C ARG A 160 15.24 -0.48 -4.24
N PRO A 161 14.44 -1.49 -4.64
CA PRO A 161 13.46 -2.07 -3.72
C PRO A 161 14.12 -2.77 -2.51
N ALA A 162 15.29 -3.40 -2.69
CA ALA A 162 16.04 -3.95 -1.55
C ALA A 162 16.49 -2.86 -0.56
N ALA A 163 16.97 -1.72 -1.05
CA ALA A 163 17.31 -0.59 -0.19
C ALA A 163 16.09 -0.05 0.58
N VAL A 164 14.92 0.02 -0.07
CA VAL A 164 13.65 0.40 0.60
C VAL A 164 13.30 -0.57 1.73
N LEU A 165 13.47 -1.88 1.52
CA LEU A 165 13.25 -2.87 2.58
C LEU A 165 14.20 -2.66 3.75
N VAL A 166 15.49 -2.50 3.48
CA VAL A 166 16.49 -2.27 4.54
C VAL A 166 16.19 -0.99 5.32
N VAL A 167 15.92 0.12 4.63
CA VAL A 167 15.61 1.40 5.28
C VAL A 167 14.31 1.32 6.08
N SER A 168 13.26 0.67 5.54
CA SER A 168 11.99 0.50 6.25
C SER A 168 12.17 -0.34 7.53
N LEU A 169 13.02 -1.37 7.47
CA LEU A 169 13.33 -2.22 8.62
C LEU A 169 14.09 -1.44 9.69
N LEU A 170 15.11 -0.67 9.29
CA LEU A 170 15.88 0.19 10.20
C LEU A 170 15.00 1.25 10.85
N MET A 171 14.11 1.89 10.08
CA MET A 171 13.16 2.87 10.61
C MET A 171 12.19 2.25 11.60
N ALA A 172 11.66 1.05 11.33
CA ALA A 172 10.77 0.36 12.25
C ALA A 172 11.49 -0.08 13.53
N ALA A 173 12.73 -0.58 13.41
CA ALA A 173 13.56 -0.95 14.55
C ALA A 173 13.92 0.28 15.40
N ALA A 174 14.29 1.40 14.78
CA ALA A 174 14.56 2.65 15.47
C ALA A 174 13.29 3.20 16.15
N ALA A 175 12.13 3.12 15.49
CA ALA A 175 10.87 3.57 16.03
C ALA A 175 10.45 2.81 17.29
N VAL A 176 10.88 1.56 17.47
CA VAL A 176 10.57 0.75 18.65
C VAL A 176 11.72 0.76 19.67
N GLY A 177 12.97 0.86 19.23
CA GLY A 177 14.15 0.87 20.12
C GLY A 177 14.51 2.24 20.71
N LEU A 178 14.02 3.35 20.12
CA LEU A 178 14.12 4.71 20.67
C LEU A 178 12.90 5.10 21.53
N ARG A 179 11.93 4.20 21.65
CA ARG A 179 10.77 4.32 22.56
C ARG A 179 11.08 3.63 23.88
#